data_AF-A0A7R7AGD5-F1
#
_entry.id   AF-A0A7R7AGD5-F1
#
_cell.length_a   1.000
_cell.length_b   1.000
_cell.length_c   1.000
_cell.angle_alpha   90.00
_cell.angle_beta   90.00
_cell.angle_gamma   90.00
#
_symmetry.space_group_name_H-M   'P 1'
#
loop_
_entity.id
_entity.type
_entity.pdbx_description
1 polymer ?
#
loop_
_entity_poly.entity_id
_entity_poly.type
_entity_poly.pdbx_seq_one_letter_code
_entity_poly.pdbx_strand_id
1 'polypeptide(L)' 'MKAISGKRLCELLESKGWEAKRKHGSHHIYIKAGVVDAYICAST' A
#
# COMPACT_ATOMS: atom_id res chain seq x y z
N MET A 1 -11.32 4.28 -15.11
CA MET A 1 -10.55 3.65 -14.00
C MET A 1 -10.96 4.31 -12.71
N LYS A 2 -11.50 3.58 -11.72
CA LYS A 2 -11.86 4.18 -10.43
C LYS A 2 -10.57 4.46 -9.67
N ALA A 3 -10.24 5.74 -9.49
CA ALA A 3 -9.18 6.14 -8.58
C ALA A 3 -9.63 5.83 -7.15
N ILE A 4 -9.07 4.78 -6.57
CA ILE A 4 -9.27 4.43 -5.17
C ILE A 4 -8.37 5.39 -4.37
N SER A 5 -8.90 5.99 -3.29
CA SER A 5 -8.09 6.83 -2.42
C SER A 5 -6.94 6.03 -1.82
N GLY A 6 -5.76 6.62 -1.70
CA GLY A 6 -4.59 5.88 -1.22
C GLY A 6 -4.79 5.35 0.21
N LYS A 7 -5.60 6.02 1.04
CA LYS A 7 -6.03 5.47 2.34
C LYS A 7 -6.73 4.11 2.20
N ARG A 8 -7.70 3.98 1.29
CA ARG A 8 -8.43 2.73 1.07
C ARG A 8 -7.54 1.66 0.44
N LEU A 9 -6.52 2.07 -0.32
CA LEU A 9 -5.50 1.15 -0.83
C LEU A 9 -4.65 0.59 0.31
N CYS A 10 -4.21 1.43 1.25
CA CYS A 10 -3.46 0.96 2.42
C CYS A 10 -4.30 -0.03 3.25
N GLU A 11 -5.57 0.28 3.53
CA GLU A 11 -6.48 -0.60 4.28
C GLU A 11 -6.67 -1.96 3.57
N LEU A 12 -6.80 -1.94 2.23
CA LEU A 12 -6.94 -3.16 1.44
C LEU A 12 -5.66 -4.01 1.47
N LEU A 13 -4.50 -3.36 1.36
CA LEU A 13 -3.20 -4.01 1.41
C LEU A 13 -3.00 -4.67 2.77
N GLU A 14 -3.27 -3.97 3.87
CA GLU A 14 -3.23 -4.52 5.22
C GLU A 14 -4.20 -5.69 5.40
N SER A 15 -5.44 -5.55 4.94
CA SER A 15 -6.44 -6.65 4.98
C SER A 15 -6.03 -7.87 4.16
N LYS A 16 -5.26 -7.68 3.07
CA LYS A 16 -4.73 -8.77 2.26
C LYS A 16 -3.39 -9.35 2.77
N GLY A 17 -2.94 -8.91 3.94
CA GLY A 17 -1.70 -9.37 4.56
C GLY A 17 -0.45 -8.85 3.86
N TRP A 18 -0.52 -7.67 3.24
CA TRP A 18 0.68 -6.98 2.77
C TRP A 18 1.35 -6.26 3.92
N GLU A 19 2.68 -6.36 3.98
CA GLU A 19 3.47 -5.71 5.02
C GLU A 19 4.00 -4.37 4.50
N ALA A 20 3.77 -3.32 5.29
CA ALA A 20 4.33 -2.01 5.03
C ALA A 20 5.81 -2.00 5.40
N LYS A 21 6.71 -2.04 4.41
CA LYS A 21 8.16 -2.02 4.66
C LYS A 21 8.74 -0.63 4.85
N ARG A 22 8.13 0.39 4.23
CA ARG A 22 8.65 1.75 4.32
C ARG A 22 7.52 2.74 4.41
N LYS A 23 7.66 3.72 5.30
CA LYS A 23 6.74 4.85 5.43
C LYS A 23 7.56 6.12 5.30
N HIS A 24 7.24 6.97 4.32
CA HIS A 24 7.90 8.25 4.11
C HIS A 24 6.83 9.33 3.93
N GLY A 25 6.57 10.09 5.00
CA GLY A 25 5.47 11.04 5.05
C GLY A 25 4.12 10.33 4.87
N SER A 26 3.30 10.85 3.95
CA SER A 26 1.99 10.27 3.60
C SER A 26 2.10 9.01 2.74
N HIS A 27 3.27 8.69 2.18
CA HIS A 27 3.46 7.53 1.30
C HIS A 27 3.89 6.30 2.10
N HIS A 28 3.13 5.22 1.99
CA HIS A 28 3.46 3.90 2.52
C HIS A 28 3.76 2.94 1.37
N ILE A 29 4.87 2.21 1.49
CA ILE A 29 5.32 1.21 0.54
C ILE A 29 5.04 -0.18 1.13
N TYR A 30 4.21 -0.93 0.42
CA TYR A 30 3.82 -2.29 0.75
C TYR A 30 4.49 -3.27 -0.21
N ILE A 31 5.06 -4.31 0.36
CA ILE A 31 5.62 -5.43 -0.39
C ILE A 31 5.14 -6.73 0.24
N LYS A 32 4.90 -7.73 -0.61
CA LYS A 32 4.48 -9.05 -0.18
C LYS A 32 5.55 -10.06 -0.55
N ALA A 33 5.93 -10.90 0.40
CA ALA A 33 6.88 -11.97 0.16
C ALA A 33 6.37 -12.89 -0.97
N GLY A 34 7.18 -13.06 -2.02
CA GLY A 34 6.83 -13.85 -3.20
C GLY A 34 6.14 -13.08 -4.33
N VAL A 35 5.94 -11.77 -4.19
CA VAL A 35 5.42 -10.90 -5.26
C VAL A 35 6.48 -9.87 -5.61
N VAL A 36 6.82 -9.75 -6.89
CA VAL A 36 7.82 -8.77 -7.40
C VAL A 36 7.23 -7.35 -7.48
N ASP A 37 5.91 -7.24 -7.35
CA ASP A 37 5.17 -5.98 -7.37
C ASP A 37 5.22 -5.26 -6.02
N ALA A 38 5.43 -3.94 -6.06
CA ALA A 38 5.46 -3.08 -4.89
C ALA A 38 4.36 -2.03 -5.02
N TYR A 39 3.45 -1.99 -4.04
CA TYR A 39 2.37 -1.01 -4.02
C TYR A 39 2.75 0.19 -3.16
N ILE A 40 2.50 1.39 -3.69
CA ILE A 40 2.70 2.65 -2.98
C ILE A 40 1.32 3.27 -2.77
N CYS A 41 0.95 3.51 -1.52
CA CYS A 41 -0.29 4.21 -1.18
C CYS A 41 0.02 5.55 -0.51
N ALA A 42 -0.66 6.61 -0.96
CA ALA A 42 -0.57 7.95 -0.39
C ALA A 42 -1.79 8.22 0.50
N SER A 43 -1.57 8.44 1.79
CA SER A 43 -2.62 8.68 2.79
C SER A 43 -3.00 10.16 2.94
N THR A 44 -2.59 11.01 1.98
CA THR A 44 -3.01 12.43 1.87
C THR A 44 -4.52 12.60 1.89
#